data_AF-A0A2A4Q5E2-F1
#
_entry.id   AF-A0A2A4Q5E2-F1
#
_cell.length_a   1.000
_cell.length_b   1.000
_cell.length_c   1.000
_cell.angle_alpha   90.00
_cell.angle_beta   90.00
_cell.angle_gamma   90.00
#
_symmetry.space_group_name_H-M   'P 1'
#
loop_
_entity.id
_entity.type
_entity.pdbx_description
1 polymer ?
#
loop_
_entity_poly.entity_id
_entity_poly.type
_entity_poly.pdbx_seq_one_letter_code
_entity_poly.pdbx_strand_id
1 'polypeptide(L)'
;MSDQDVKAAFNAIFKSSNENISARFSDKSRVIVQWSHCSASAGVESIAEQLASQLSESAVLVVSGCDGACYEAPVVTVGNVRHVRVAPEDIPDILSSLAIVHSQQAAESHPFFSHQTRIALDGCGTLESTHIDDYISNGGYSGLAASLQRAPEQVIEEVKASGLRGRGGAYFPAALKWEAAR
;
A
#
# COMPACT_ATOMS: atom_id res chain seq x y z
N MET A 1 -0.45 28.67 12.76
CA MET A 1 -1.52 27.65 12.76
C MET A 1 -1.60 27.09 14.16
N SER A 2 -2.79 27.06 14.73
CA SER A 2 -3.07 26.39 15.99
C SER A 2 -3.08 24.87 15.78
N ASP A 3 -2.94 24.07 16.85
CA ASP A 3 -3.03 22.60 16.76
C ASP A 3 -4.40 22.14 16.22
N GLN A 4 -5.46 22.90 16.51
CA GLN A 4 -6.80 22.66 15.97
C GLN A 4 -6.85 22.83 14.45
N ASP A 5 -6.05 23.75 13.88
CA ASP A 5 -6.00 23.99 12.43
C ASP A 5 -5.39 22.79 11.70
N VAL A 6 -4.33 22.18 12.26
CA VAL A 6 -3.65 21.03 11.65
C VAL A 6 -4.57 19.82 11.61
N LYS A 7 -5.25 19.52 12.72
CA LYS A 7 -6.17 18.39 12.80
C LYS A 7 -7.37 18.57 11.87
N ALA A 8 -7.94 19.77 11.82
CA ALA A 8 -9.04 20.07 10.91
C ALA A 8 -8.62 19.95 9.45
N ALA A 9 -7.45 20.46 9.08
CA ALA A 9 -6.89 20.35 7.73
C ALA A 9 -6.66 18.88 7.33
N PHE A 10 -6.03 18.08 8.19
CA PHE A 10 -5.81 16.66 7.90
C PHE A 10 -7.13 15.91 7.75
N ASN A 11 -8.12 16.16 8.61
CA ASN A 11 -9.43 15.51 8.49
C ASN A 11 -10.15 15.87 7.19
N ALA A 12 -10.03 17.13 6.74
CA ALA A 12 -10.59 17.55 5.46
C ALA A 12 -9.92 16.86 4.27
N ILE A 13 -8.58 16.77 4.27
CA ILE A 13 -7.81 16.04 3.25
C ILE A 13 -8.16 14.55 3.27
N PHE A 14 -8.17 13.93 4.45
CA PHE A 14 -8.55 12.53 4.63
C PHE A 14 -9.93 12.23 4.07
N LYS A 15 -10.92 13.09 4.38
CA LYS A 15 -12.27 12.98 3.82
C LYS A 15 -12.27 13.08 2.29
N SER A 16 -11.61 14.10 1.74
CA SER A 16 -11.49 14.31 0.29
C SER A 16 -10.83 13.11 -0.41
N SER A 17 -9.74 12.57 0.14
CA SER A 17 -9.06 11.38 -0.39
C SER A 17 -9.97 10.14 -0.39
N ASN A 18 -10.77 9.95 0.66
CA ASN A 18 -11.75 8.86 0.69
C ASN A 18 -12.84 9.05 -0.38
N GLU A 19 -13.33 10.27 -0.57
CA GLU A 19 -14.31 10.60 -1.62
C GLU A 19 -13.72 10.35 -3.03
N ASN A 20 -12.47 10.76 -3.27
CA ASN A 20 -11.77 10.53 -4.55
C ASN A 20 -11.58 9.03 -4.84
N ILE A 21 -11.13 8.25 -3.85
CA ILE A 21 -10.95 6.80 -4.01
C ILE A 21 -12.30 6.10 -4.23
N SER A 22 -13.33 6.48 -3.46
CA SER A 22 -14.68 5.93 -3.63
C SER A 22 -15.25 6.24 -5.01
N ALA A 23 -15.06 7.46 -5.52
CA ALA A 23 -15.49 7.86 -6.85
C ALA A 23 -14.69 7.16 -7.97
N ARG A 24 -13.40 6.89 -7.76
CA ARG A 24 -12.55 6.21 -8.75
C ARG A 24 -12.93 4.73 -8.95
N PHE A 25 -13.38 4.07 -7.88
CA PHE A 25 -13.67 2.63 -7.86
C PHE A 25 -15.14 2.29 -7.58
N SER A 26 -16.08 3.23 -7.74
CA SER A 26 -17.50 3.07 -7.40
C SER A 26 -18.17 1.86 -8.06
N ASP A 27 -17.84 1.64 -9.32
CA ASP A 27 -18.39 0.62 -10.22
C ASP A 27 -17.25 -0.12 -10.96
N LYS A 28 -16.00 0.08 -10.51
CA LYS A 28 -14.81 -0.43 -11.17
C LYS A 28 -14.00 -1.32 -10.25
N SER A 29 -13.60 -2.47 -10.77
CA SER A 29 -12.71 -3.38 -10.07
C SER A 29 -11.27 -2.88 -10.08
N ARG A 30 -10.59 -3.00 -8.93
CA ARG A 30 -9.13 -2.79 -8.82
C ARG A 30 -8.40 -4.02 -9.35
N VAL A 31 -7.56 -3.83 -10.37
CA VAL A 31 -6.61 -4.84 -10.85
C VAL A 31 -5.23 -4.42 -10.41
N ILE A 32 -4.73 -5.03 -9.35
CA ILE A 32 -3.48 -4.64 -8.71
C ILE A 32 -2.34 -5.45 -9.30
N VAL A 33 -1.37 -4.79 -9.91
CA VAL A 33 -0.11 -5.38 -10.35
C VAL A 33 0.98 -5.00 -9.36
N GLN A 34 1.68 -6.01 -8.82
CA GLN A 34 2.78 -5.76 -7.90
C GLN A 34 4.09 -5.51 -8.65
N TRP A 35 4.59 -4.28 -8.52
CA TRP A 35 5.79 -3.82 -9.18
C TRP A 35 6.90 -3.54 -8.17
N SER A 36 8.02 -4.22 -8.37
CA SER A 36 9.28 -4.01 -7.69
C SER A 36 10.43 -4.33 -8.65
N HIS A 37 11.67 -4.17 -8.21
CA HIS A 37 12.81 -4.51 -9.05
C HIS A 37 12.82 -5.99 -9.46
N CYS A 38 12.52 -6.90 -8.52
CA CYS A 38 12.48 -8.34 -8.82
C CYS A 38 11.35 -8.71 -9.78
N SER A 39 10.16 -8.10 -9.65
CA SER A 39 9.07 -8.38 -10.59
C SER A 39 9.31 -7.75 -11.96
N ALA A 40 10.02 -6.61 -12.04
CA ALA A 40 10.54 -6.06 -13.29
C ALA A 40 11.52 -7.04 -13.98
N SER A 41 12.46 -7.63 -13.23
CA SER A 41 13.35 -8.67 -13.76
C SER A 41 12.60 -9.93 -14.24
N ALA A 42 11.43 -10.20 -13.67
CA ALA A 42 10.54 -11.29 -14.07
C ALA A 42 9.55 -10.91 -15.20
N GLY A 43 9.65 -9.71 -15.76
CA GLY A 43 8.85 -9.30 -16.92
C GLY A 43 7.49 -8.68 -16.60
N VAL A 44 7.28 -8.15 -15.38
CA VAL A 44 5.98 -7.52 -15.01
C VAL A 44 5.58 -6.35 -15.91
N GLU A 45 6.54 -5.69 -16.56
CA GLU A 45 6.30 -4.57 -17.48
C GLU A 45 5.40 -4.99 -18.65
N SER A 46 5.74 -6.10 -19.33
CA SER A 46 4.93 -6.60 -20.45
C SER A 46 3.55 -7.09 -19.99
N ILE A 47 3.44 -7.59 -18.76
CA ILE A 47 2.16 -7.98 -18.15
C ILE A 47 1.30 -6.75 -17.90
N ALA A 48 1.87 -5.69 -17.32
CA ALA A 48 1.16 -4.46 -17.02
C ALA A 48 0.66 -3.76 -18.30
N GLU A 49 1.49 -3.69 -19.35
CA GLU A 49 1.11 -3.11 -20.64
C GLU A 49 -0.03 -3.88 -21.32
N GLN A 50 0.03 -5.21 -21.31
CA GLN A 50 -1.01 -6.06 -21.89
C GLN A 50 -2.32 -5.98 -21.11
N LEU A 51 -2.25 -5.95 -19.77
CA LEU A 51 -3.44 -5.71 -18.94
C LEU A 51 -4.02 -4.33 -19.23
N ALA A 52 -3.21 -3.27 -19.22
CA ALA A 52 -3.65 -1.91 -19.47
C ALA A 52 -4.36 -1.75 -20.83
N SER A 53 -3.87 -2.43 -21.87
CA SER A 53 -4.43 -2.33 -23.22
C SER A 53 -5.72 -3.14 -23.44
N GLN A 54 -6.00 -4.13 -22.58
CA GLN A 54 -7.14 -5.05 -22.72
C GLN A 54 -8.19 -4.94 -21.61
N LEU A 55 -7.93 -4.11 -20.60
CA LEU A 55 -8.87 -3.85 -19.52
C LEU A 55 -10.14 -3.16 -20.04
N SER A 56 -11.28 -3.63 -19.54
CA SER A 56 -12.58 -2.99 -19.78
C SER A 56 -12.75 -1.71 -18.95
N GLU A 57 -13.71 -0.87 -19.32
CA GLU A 57 -14.03 0.36 -18.57
C GLU A 57 -14.50 0.09 -17.12
N SER A 58 -14.93 -1.14 -16.84
CA SER A 58 -15.34 -1.63 -15.51
C SER A 58 -14.17 -2.02 -14.60
N ALA A 59 -12.92 -1.75 -15.00
CA ALA A 59 -11.75 -2.05 -14.20
C ALA A 59 -10.68 -0.97 -14.33
N VAL A 60 -9.85 -0.84 -13.30
CA VAL A 60 -8.74 0.11 -13.24
C VAL A 60 -7.49 -0.65 -12.85
N LEU A 61 -6.46 -0.54 -13.70
CA LEU A 61 -5.13 -1.03 -13.37
C LEU A 61 -4.53 -0.15 -12.27
N VAL A 62 -4.02 -0.79 -11.23
CA VAL A 62 -3.38 -0.16 -10.08
C VAL A 62 -2.00 -0.77 -9.93
N VAL A 63 -0.98 0.06 -9.78
CA VAL A 63 0.39 -0.41 -9.53
C VAL A 63 0.68 -0.30 -8.03
N SER A 64 0.93 -1.44 -7.39
CA SER A 64 1.38 -1.50 -6.00
C SER A 64 2.87 -1.84 -5.93
N GLY A 65 3.50 -1.62 -4.77
CA GLY A 65 4.78 -2.25 -4.46
C GLY A 65 4.66 -3.77 -4.34
N CYS A 66 5.79 -4.48 -4.19
CA CYS A 66 5.75 -5.91 -3.85
C CYS A 66 5.37 -6.14 -2.38
N ASP A 67 4.72 -7.26 -2.10
CA ASP A 67 4.42 -7.69 -0.72
C ASP A 67 5.57 -8.47 -0.04
N GLY A 68 6.62 -8.82 -0.79
CA GLY A 68 7.80 -9.55 -0.32
C GLY A 68 7.78 -11.05 -0.59
N ALA A 69 6.72 -11.61 -1.18
CA ALA A 69 6.69 -13.00 -1.66
C ALA A 69 7.38 -13.12 -3.04
N CYS A 70 8.68 -12.83 -3.11
CA CYS A 70 9.40 -12.72 -4.40
C CYS A 70 9.35 -13.99 -5.26
N TYR A 71 9.17 -15.17 -4.67
CA TYR A 71 9.03 -16.45 -5.37
C TYR A 71 7.69 -16.61 -6.12
N GLU A 72 6.75 -15.68 -5.92
CA GLU A 72 5.45 -15.62 -6.59
C GLU A 72 5.40 -14.54 -7.67
N ALA A 73 6.44 -13.72 -7.81
CA ALA A 73 6.44 -12.65 -8.82
C ALA A 73 6.48 -13.24 -10.26
N PRO A 74 5.82 -12.58 -11.24
CA PRO A 74 4.92 -11.43 -11.11
C PRO A 74 3.57 -11.78 -10.48
N VAL A 75 3.02 -10.87 -9.69
CA VAL A 75 1.72 -11.05 -9.00
C VAL A 75 0.71 -10.05 -9.53
N VAL A 76 -0.48 -10.56 -9.86
CA VAL A 76 -1.66 -9.76 -10.22
C VAL A 76 -2.80 -10.14 -9.30
N THR A 77 -3.44 -9.16 -8.67
CA THR A 77 -4.58 -9.37 -7.78
C THR A 77 -5.83 -8.72 -8.36
N VAL A 78 -6.90 -9.50 -8.48
CA VAL A 78 -8.21 -9.05 -8.95
C VAL A 78 -9.23 -9.31 -7.84
N GLY A 79 -9.74 -8.25 -7.23
CA GLY A 79 -10.53 -8.35 -6.00
C GLY A 79 -9.80 -9.17 -4.92
N ASN A 80 -10.33 -10.34 -4.58
CA ASN A 80 -9.74 -11.25 -3.58
C ASN A 80 -8.89 -12.38 -4.20
N VAL A 81 -8.78 -12.44 -5.53
CA VAL A 81 -8.05 -13.52 -6.21
C VAL A 81 -6.63 -13.06 -6.51
N ARG A 82 -5.66 -13.81 -6.01
CA ARG A 82 -4.23 -13.60 -6.24
C ARG A 82 -3.72 -14.56 -7.32
N HIS A 83 -3.27 -14.01 -8.44
CA HIS A 83 -2.57 -14.72 -9.49
C HIS A 83 -1.07 -14.55 -9.28
N VAL A 84 -0.33 -15.66 -9.29
CA VAL A 84 1.11 -15.72 -9.00
C VAL A 84 1.88 -16.27 -10.18
N ARG A 85 3.14 -15.85 -10.34
CA ARG A 85 4.03 -16.21 -11.46
C ARG A 85 3.33 -15.99 -12.81
N VAL A 86 2.63 -14.87 -12.91
CA VAL A 86 1.82 -14.53 -14.08
C VAL A 86 2.71 -14.38 -15.31
N ALA A 87 2.38 -15.12 -16.35
CA ALA A 87 2.96 -15.03 -17.68
C ALA A 87 1.97 -14.35 -18.66
N PRO A 88 2.42 -13.87 -19.83
CA PRO A 88 1.55 -13.23 -20.81
C PRO A 88 0.35 -14.09 -21.23
N GLU A 89 0.53 -15.40 -21.32
CA GLU A 89 -0.50 -16.38 -21.63
C GLU A 89 -1.63 -16.49 -20.59
N ASP A 90 -1.41 -16.05 -19.34
CA ASP A 90 -2.45 -16.08 -18.29
C ASP A 90 -3.40 -14.87 -18.35
N ILE A 91 -3.04 -13.83 -19.10
CA ILE A 91 -3.78 -12.56 -19.15
C ILE A 91 -5.24 -12.73 -19.60
N PRO A 92 -5.56 -13.50 -20.67
CA PRO A 92 -6.94 -13.72 -21.06
C PRO A 92 -7.80 -14.31 -19.95
N ASP A 93 -7.26 -15.26 -19.18
CA ASP A 93 -7.96 -15.90 -18.07
C ASP A 93 -8.18 -14.92 -16.92
N ILE A 94 -7.18 -14.12 -16.57
CA ILE A 94 -7.29 -13.06 -15.55
C ILE A 94 -8.39 -12.07 -15.94
N LEU A 95 -8.43 -11.62 -17.20
CA LEU A 95 -9.43 -10.67 -17.68
C LEU A 95 -10.85 -11.27 -17.68
N SER A 96 -10.98 -12.56 -18.02
CA SER A 96 -12.28 -13.25 -17.97
C SER A 96 -12.84 -13.35 -16.55
N SER A 97 -11.96 -13.44 -15.55
CA SER A 97 -12.35 -13.57 -14.14
C SER A 97 -12.95 -12.29 -13.52
N LEU A 98 -12.68 -11.11 -14.11
CA LEU A 98 -13.14 -9.80 -13.62
C LEU A 98 -14.67 -9.74 -13.41
N ALA A 99 -15.44 -10.40 -14.28
CA ALA A 99 -16.91 -10.42 -14.19
C ALA A 99 -17.44 -11.23 -12.99
N ILE A 100 -16.66 -12.20 -12.49
CA ILE A 100 -17.06 -13.15 -11.44
C ILE A 100 -16.74 -12.62 -10.03
N VAL A 101 -15.70 -11.78 -9.93
CA VAL A 101 -15.07 -11.38 -8.66
C VAL A 101 -15.96 -10.47 -7.79
N HIS A 102 -17.00 -9.84 -8.35
CA HIS A 102 -18.01 -9.07 -7.59
C HIS A 102 -18.77 -9.90 -6.54
N SER A 103 -18.64 -11.24 -6.55
CA SER A 103 -19.38 -12.16 -5.68
C SER A 103 -18.53 -12.94 -4.67
N GLN A 104 -17.21 -12.78 -4.64
CA GLN A 104 -16.34 -13.64 -3.80
C GLN A 104 -16.10 -13.10 -2.39
N GLN A 105 -16.15 -14.01 -1.41
CA GLN A 105 -15.80 -13.79 -0.01
C GLN A 105 -14.31 -13.45 0.18
N ALA A 106 -13.97 -12.86 1.32
CA ALA A 106 -12.61 -12.46 1.67
C ALA A 106 -11.60 -13.59 1.45
N ALA A 107 -10.47 -13.29 0.80
CA ALA A 107 -9.42 -14.24 0.51
C ALA A 107 -8.93 -14.95 1.79
N GLU A 108 -8.73 -16.26 1.73
CA GLU A 108 -8.04 -16.99 2.80
C GLU A 108 -6.65 -16.38 3.06
N SER A 109 -6.24 -16.32 4.33
CA SER A 109 -4.95 -15.75 4.70
C SER A 109 -3.81 -16.59 4.10
N HIS A 110 -3.01 -15.98 3.24
CA HIS A 110 -1.89 -16.64 2.59
C HIS A 110 -0.87 -17.18 3.62
N PRO A 111 -0.46 -18.46 3.57
CA PRO A 111 0.39 -19.07 4.61
C PRO A 111 1.69 -18.32 4.89
N PHE A 112 2.34 -17.79 3.84
CA PHE A 112 3.58 -17.00 3.98
C PHE A 112 3.40 -15.76 4.87
N PHE A 113 2.23 -15.11 4.82
CA PHE A 113 1.95 -13.90 5.60
C PHE A 113 1.30 -14.19 6.96
N SER A 114 0.72 -15.38 7.16
CA SER A 114 -0.06 -15.74 8.36
C SER A 114 0.71 -15.62 9.69
N HIS A 115 2.04 -15.70 9.65
CA HIS A 115 2.91 -15.59 10.83
C HIS A 115 3.71 -14.29 10.87
N GLN A 116 3.36 -13.28 10.06
CA GLN A 116 4.06 -12.00 9.99
C GLN A 116 3.28 -10.91 10.72
N THR A 117 3.98 -10.05 11.46
CA THR A 117 3.44 -8.77 11.94
C THR A 117 3.99 -7.65 11.06
N ARG A 118 3.18 -7.17 10.12
CA ARG A 118 3.60 -6.20 9.10
C ARG A 118 3.30 -4.78 9.56
N ILE A 119 4.14 -4.21 10.42
CA ILE A 119 3.96 -2.81 10.88
C ILE A 119 4.47 -1.83 9.81
N ALA A 120 5.74 -1.95 9.42
CA ALA A 120 6.34 -1.05 8.42
C ALA A 120 6.00 -1.42 6.97
N LEU A 121 5.57 -2.67 6.74
CA LEU A 121 5.20 -3.22 5.44
C LEU A 121 3.68 -3.33 5.28
N ASP A 122 2.92 -2.66 6.15
CA ASP A 122 1.48 -2.60 6.03
C ASP A 122 1.10 -1.93 4.70
N GLY A 123 0.10 -2.47 4.01
CA GLY A 123 -0.31 -2.00 2.69
C GLY A 123 0.62 -2.33 1.52
N CYS A 124 1.84 -2.85 1.73
CA CYS A 124 2.69 -3.30 0.64
C CYS A 124 2.03 -4.47 -0.11
N GLY A 125 1.86 -4.34 -1.43
CA GLY A 125 1.20 -5.32 -2.28
C GLY A 125 -0.29 -5.05 -2.53
N THR A 126 -0.89 -4.09 -1.82
CA THR A 126 -2.31 -3.73 -1.95
C THR A 126 -2.54 -2.26 -2.27
N LEU A 127 -1.78 -1.35 -1.64
CA LEU A 127 -1.91 0.09 -1.87
C LEU A 127 -1.21 0.51 -3.16
N GLU A 128 -1.81 1.44 -3.89
CA GLU A 128 -1.22 2.06 -5.06
C GLU A 128 -0.06 2.96 -4.65
N SER A 129 1.14 2.63 -5.13
CA SER A 129 2.37 3.30 -4.69
C SER A 129 2.52 4.71 -5.24
N THR A 130 1.77 5.06 -6.28
CA THR A 130 1.86 6.34 -6.99
C THR A 130 0.64 7.25 -6.79
N HIS A 131 -0.34 6.83 -5.98
CA HIS A 131 -1.57 7.60 -5.77
C HIS A 131 -1.71 8.06 -4.32
N ILE A 132 -1.52 9.36 -4.09
CA ILE A 132 -1.49 9.93 -2.74
C ILE A 132 -2.81 9.72 -1.97
N ASP A 133 -3.96 9.80 -2.63
CA ASP A 133 -5.25 9.59 -1.97
C ASP A 133 -5.43 8.15 -1.49
N ASP A 134 -4.83 7.16 -2.15
CA ASP A 134 -4.93 5.76 -1.72
C ASP A 134 -4.11 5.58 -0.42
N TYR A 135 -2.95 6.22 -0.33
CA TYR A 135 -2.16 6.21 0.91
C TYR A 135 -2.87 6.97 2.05
N ILE A 136 -3.40 8.18 1.79
CA ILE A 136 -4.07 8.99 2.82
C ILE A 136 -5.35 8.31 3.32
N SER A 137 -6.20 7.80 2.42
CA SER A 137 -7.45 7.12 2.80
C SER A 137 -7.22 5.89 3.68
N ASN A 138 -6.04 5.26 3.58
CA ASN A 138 -5.59 4.17 4.44
C ASN A 138 -4.83 4.63 5.69
N GLY A 139 -4.97 5.90 6.09
CA GLY A 139 -4.37 6.44 7.32
C GLY A 139 -2.94 6.95 7.17
N GLY A 140 -2.40 6.95 5.95
CA GLY A 140 -1.13 7.59 5.61
C GLY A 140 -1.08 9.05 6.08
N TYR A 141 0.09 9.50 6.52
CA TYR A 141 0.34 10.83 7.10
C TYR A 141 -0.36 11.15 8.42
N SER A 142 -1.19 10.27 8.99
CA SER A 142 -1.81 10.50 10.31
C SER A 142 -0.77 10.75 11.42
N GLY A 143 0.33 9.99 11.43
CA GLY A 143 1.44 10.21 12.34
C GLY A 143 2.14 11.56 12.15
N LEU A 144 2.28 12.02 10.91
CA LEU A 144 2.82 13.36 10.61
C LEU A 144 1.88 14.45 11.13
N ALA A 145 0.58 14.33 10.86
CA ALA A 145 -0.42 15.28 11.33
C ALA A 145 -0.45 15.35 12.86
N ALA A 146 -0.32 14.22 13.56
CA ALA A 146 -0.19 14.18 15.02
C ALA A 146 1.12 14.82 15.51
N SER A 147 2.24 14.59 14.81
CA SER A 147 3.56 15.13 15.16
C SER A 147 3.61 16.66 15.03
N LEU A 148 2.94 17.22 14.03
CA LEU A 148 2.87 18.67 13.79
C LEU A 148 2.09 19.44 14.88
N GLN A 149 1.31 18.74 15.71
CA GLN A 149 0.55 19.29 16.84
C GLN A 149 1.30 19.15 18.18
N ARG A 150 2.57 18.74 18.15
CA ARG A 150 3.37 18.44 19.34
C ARG A 150 4.68 19.21 19.28
N ALA A 151 5.19 19.59 20.46
CA ALA A 151 6.55 20.09 20.57
C ALA A 151 7.54 18.96 20.19
N PRO A 152 8.72 19.27 19.61
CA PRO A 152 9.66 18.24 19.20
C PRO A 152 10.10 17.31 20.36
N GLU A 153 10.16 17.82 21.59
CA GLU A 153 10.42 17.04 22.82
C GLU A 153 9.39 15.93 23.03
N GLN A 154 8.11 16.25 22.82
CA GLN A 154 7.01 15.30 23.01
C GLN A 154 7.06 14.19 21.95
N VAL A 155 7.44 14.53 20.71
CA VAL A 155 7.66 13.55 19.64
C VAL A 155 8.84 12.64 19.98
N ILE A 156 9.96 13.20 20.46
CA ILE A 156 11.13 12.41 20.87
C ILE A 156 10.78 11.47 22.03
N GLU A 157 10.04 11.94 23.03
CA GLU A 157 9.60 11.11 24.17
C GLU A 157 8.64 10.00 23.74
N GLU A 158 7.75 10.22 22.76
CA GLU A 158 6.94 9.16 22.17
C GLU A 158 7.79 8.10 21.46
N VAL A 159 8.79 8.51 20.67
CA VAL A 159 9.73 7.58 20.04
C VAL A 159 10.57 6.83 21.07
N LYS A 160 10.95 7.49 22.17
CA LYS A 160 11.66 6.86 23.29
C LYS A 160 10.80 5.81 23.98
N ALA A 161 9.53 6.13 24.26
CA ALA A 161 8.55 5.21 24.84
C ALA A 161 8.28 3.99 23.93
N SER A 162 8.35 4.16 22.60
CA SER A 162 8.22 3.04 21.65
C SER A 162 9.38 2.03 21.71
N GLY A 163 10.52 2.42 22.29
CA GLY A 163 11.72 1.59 22.31
C GLY A 163 12.38 1.40 20.93
N LEU A 164 12.07 2.25 19.95
CA LEU A 164 12.61 2.14 18.59
C LEU A 164 14.15 2.20 18.59
N ARG A 165 14.75 1.26 17.89
CA ARG A 165 16.20 1.15 17.69
C ARG A 165 16.54 1.19 16.21
N GLY A 166 17.75 1.66 15.91
CA GLY A 166 18.25 1.72 14.54
C GLY A 166 18.26 0.35 13.87
N ARG A 167 17.61 0.24 12.71
CA ARG A 167 17.50 -1.00 11.93
C ARG A 167 18.64 -1.21 10.93
N GLY A 168 19.62 -0.30 10.89
CA GLY A 168 20.83 -0.41 10.06
C GLY A 168 21.94 -1.30 10.64
N GLY A 169 21.65 -2.13 11.64
CA GLY A 169 22.61 -3.09 12.23
C GLY A 169 23.14 -2.70 13.61
N ALA A 170 23.52 -1.43 13.83
CA ALA A 170 24.10 -0.99 15.10
C ALA A 170 23.13 -0.99 16.31
N TYR A 171 21.82 -1.04 16.06
CA TYR A 171 20.78 -1.16 17.09
C TYR A 171 20.77 -0.04 18.16
N PHE A 172 21.38 1.11 17.84
CA PHE A 172 21.44 2.29 18.70
C PHE A 172 20.01 2.86 18.93
N PRO A 173 19.64 3.31 20.15
CA PRO A 173 18.33 3.88 20.41
C PRO A 173 18.04 5.10 19.53
N ALA A 174 16.95 5.05 18.77
CA ALA A 174 16.62 6.09 17.79
C ALA A 174 16.37 7.44 18.49
N ALA A 175 15.63 7.45 19.60
CA ALA A 175 15.31 8.65 20.36
C ALA A 175 16.56 9.36 20.91
N LEU A 176 17.54 8.61 21.45
CA LEU A 176 18.79 9.21 21.94
C LEU A 176 19.59 9.88 20.81
N LYS A 177 19.56 9.30 19.61
CA LYS A 177 20.19 9.91 18.43
C LYS A 177 19.50 11.22 18.06
N TRP A 178 18.16 11.27 18.13
CA TRP A 178 17.39 12.48 17.82
C TRP A 178 17.59 13.56 18.88
N GLU A 179 17.61 13.20 20.16
CA GLU A 179 17.86 14.11 21.28
C GLU A 179 19.25 14.76 21.18
N ALA A 180 20.29 14.00 20.82
CA ALA A 180 21.64 14.51 20.68
C ALA A 180 21.88 15.37 19.42
N ALA A 181 21.00 15.28 18.41
CA ALA A 181 21.14 15.99 17.13
C ALA A 181 20.33 17.30 17.07
N ARG A 182 19.55 17.58 18.12
CA ARG A 182 18.75 18.78 18.26
C ARG A 182 19.61 19.96 18.72
#